data_AF-A0A5J4KT38-F1
#
_entry.id   AF-A0A5J4KT38-F1
#
_cell.length_a   1.000
_cell.length_b   1.000
_cell.length_c   1.000
_cell.angle_alpha   90.00
_cell.angle_beta   90.00
_cell.angle_gamma   90.00
#
_symmetry.space_group_name_H-M   'P 1'
#
loop_
_entity.id
_entity.type
_entity.pdbx_description
1 polymer ?
#
loop_
_entity_poly.entity_id
_entity_poly.type
_entity_poly.pdbx_seq_one_letter_code
_entity_poly.pdbx_strand_id
1 'polypeptide(L)'
;MKYLEHHIRSPFKAPLSWPTPRNREFKTAKATLDEVIYGIIRQRRSSNEQHDDLLDLLINARDEETDQSMNDTQLRDEVITIFGAGHETTAHTMTWAWYLLSQHPEVRQRLHNEVDEVLQGRTPNL
;
A
#
# COMPACT_ATOMS: atom_id res chain seq x y z
N MET A 1 -0.88 11.78 4.73
CA MET A 1 -1.19 12.04 6.16
C MET A 1 -1.37 13.52 6.56
N LYS A 2 -0.44 14.44 6.23
CA LYS A 2 -0.52 15.86 6.67
C LYS A 2 -1.81 16.63 6.32
N TYR A 3 -2.54 16.23 5.27
CA TYR A 3 -3.85 16.78 4.91
C TYR A 3 -4.96 16.33 5.89
N LEU A 4 -5.05 15.01 6.14
CA LEU A 4 -6.04 14.38 7.02
C LEU A 4 -5.88 14.85 8.47
N GLU A 5 -4.65 14.89 8.97
CA GLU A 5 -4.36 15.36 10.34
C GLU A 5 -4.81 16.82 10.55
N HIS A 6 -4.56 17.69 9.59
CA HIS A 6 -5.00 19.08 9.64
C HIS A 6 -6.53 19.19 9.52
N HIS A 7 -7.16 18.38 8.67
CA HIS A 7 -8.62 18.38 8.53
C HIS A 7 -9.33 17.89 9.81
N ILE A 8 -8.72 16.96 10.55
CA ILE A 8 -9.22 16.46 11.84
C ILE A 8 -8.97 17.47 12.96
N ARG A 9 -7.81 18.15 12.97
CA ARG A 9 -7.39 19.06 14.07
C ARG A 9 -7.68 20.55 13.85
N SER A 10 -8.17 20.96 12.68
CA SER A 10 -8.51 22.36 12.41
C SER A 10 -9.92 22.71 12.93
N PRO A 11 -10.10 23.84 13.62
CA PRO A 11 -11.42 24.34 13.99
C PRO A 11 -12.25 24.73 12.75
N PHE A 12 -11.62 24.85 11.57
CA PHE A 12 -12.26 25.16 10.31
C PHE A 12 -11.94 24.11 9.24
N LYS A 13 -12.95 23.35 8.82
CA LYS A 13 -12.85 22.33 7.77
C LYS A 13 -13.22 22.96 6.42
N ALA A 14 -12.25 23.56 5.75
CA ALA A 14 -12.45 24.04 4.38
C ALA A 14 -12.91 22.87 3.48
N PRO A 15 -14.02 22.99 2.74
CA PRO A 15 -14.44 21.99 1.77
C PRO A 15 -13.32 21.66 0.77
N LEU A 16 -13.20 20.39 0.38
CA LEU A 16 -12.25 19.93 -0.64
C LEU A 16 -12.42 20.65 -1.99
N SER A 17 -13.61 21.20 -2.26
CA SER A 17 -13.90 22.01 -3.44
C SER A 17 -13.14 23.33 -3.46
N TRP A 18 -12.78 23.90 -2.31
CA TRP A 18 -12.09 25.19 -2.25
C TRP A 18 -10.63 25.09 -2.72
N PRO A 19 -10.11 26.11 -3.45
CA PRO A 19 -8.80 26.05 -4.09
C PRO A 19 -7.65 26.44 -3.14
N THR A 20 -7.67 25.97 -1.89
CA THR A 20 -6.56 26.21 -0.95
C THR A 20 -5.29 25.50 -1.42
N PRO A 21 -4.07 25.98 -1.09
CA PRO A 21 -2.83 25.31 -1.46
C PRO A 21 -2.81 23.83 -1.04
N ARG A 22 -3.33 23.52 0.16
CA ARG A 22 -3.40 22.16 0.72
C ARG A 22 -4.37 21.26 -0.04
N ASN A 23 -5.55 21.79 -0.42
CA ASN A 23 -6.52 21.05 -1.21
C ASN A 23 -5.99 20.76 -2.61
N ARG A 24 -5.23 21.72 -3.19
CA ARG A 24 -4.56 21.53 -4.49
C ARG A 24 -3.50 20.44 -4.39
N GLU A 25 -2.62 20.51 -3.39
CA GLU A 25 -1.60 19.48 -3.15
C GLU A 25 -2.22 18.09 -2.97
N PHE A 26 -3.27 17.97 -2.15
CA PHE A 26 -3.98 16.70 -1.96
C PHE A 26 -4.62 16.19 -3.26
N LYS A 27 -5.27 17.06 -4.03
CA LYS A 27 -5.87 16.68 -5.33
C LYS A 27 -4.81 16.19 -6.31
N THR A 28 -3.66 16.87 -6.40
CA THR A 28 -2.55 16.43 -7.25
C THR A 28 -2.01 15.07 -6.82
N ALA A 29 -1.75 14.89 -5.52
CA ALA A 29 -1.27 13.61 -5.00
C ALA A 29 -2.27 12.46 -5.25
N LYS A 30 -3.57 12.72 -5.03
CA LYS A 30 -4.63 11.76 -5.35
C LYS A 30 -4.66 11.44 -6.85
N ALA A 31 -4.57 12.44 -7.71
CA ALA A 31 -4.59 12.24 -9.16
C ALA A 31 -3.40 11.39 -9.64
N THR A 32 -2.20 11.63 -9.11
CA THR A 32 -1.02 10.80 -9.41
C THR A 32 -1.22 9.35 -8.96
N LEU A 33 -1.76 9.15 -7.76
CA LEU A 33 -2.02 7.80 -7.25
C LEU A 33 -3.08 7.07 -8.08
N ASP A 34 -4.18 7.75 -8.40
CA ASP A 34 -5.24 7.22 -9.26
C ASP A 34 -4.68 6.88 -10.66
N GLU A 35 -3.84 7.73 -11.24
CA GLU A 35 -3.21 7.49 -12.55
C GLU A 35 -2.37 6.21 -12.56
N VAL A 36 -1.53 6.02 -11.53
CA VAL A 36 -0.69 4.83 -11.38
C VAL A 36 -1.56 3.58 -11.20
N ILE A 37 -2.52 3.60 -10.27
CA ILE A 37 -3.37 2.43 -9.99
C ILE A 37 -4.19 2.06 -11.22
N TYR A 38 -4.87 3.02 -11.85
CA TYR A 38 -5.63 2.73 -13.06
C TYR A 38 -4.73 2.30 -14.22
N GLY A 39 -3.49 2.79 -14.30
CA GLY A 39 -2.49 2.32 -15.24
C GLY A 39 -2.22 0.82 -15.08
N ILE A 40 -1.97 0.39 -13.84
CA ILE A 40 -1.73 -1.02 -13.50
C ILE A 40 -2.98 -1.86 -13.79
N ILE A 41 -4.17 -1.42 -13.37
CA ILE A 41 -5.44 -2.15 -13.62
C ILE A 41 -5.67 -2.33 -15.12
N ARG A 42 -5.50 -1.27 -15.92
CA ARG A 42 -5.65 -1.35 -17.38
C ARG A 42 -4.64 -2.32 -17.99
N GLN A 43 -3.38 -2.24 -17.59
CA GLN A 43 -2.34 -3.15 -18.06
C GLN A 43 -2.70 -4.61 -17.74
N ARG A 44 -3.12 -4.89 -16.51
CA ARG A 44 -3.54 -6.24 -16.08
C ARG A 44 -4.74 -6.76 -16.85
N ARG A 45 -5.80 -5.95 -17.02
CA ARG A 45 -6.98 -6.36 -17.81
C ARG A 45 -6.68 -6.58 -19.29
N SER A 46 -5.69 -5.87 -19.85
CA SER A 46 -5.30 -6.02 -21.27
C SER A 46 -4.30 -7.15 -21.52
N SER A 47 -3.59 -7.58 -20.46
CA SER A 47 -2.66 -8.69 -20.54
C SER A 47 -3.42 -10.01 -20.44
N ASN A 48 -2.96 -11.02 -21.17
CA ASN A 48 -3.44 -12.39 -21.03
C ASN A 48 -2.58 -13.18 -20.02
N GLU A 49 -1.71 -12.50 -19.28
CA GLU A 49 -0.81 -13.07 -18.28
C GLU A 49 -1.48 -13.13 -16.91
N GLN A 50 -1.40 -14.31 -16.29
CA GLN A 50 -1.78 -14.52 -14.90
C GLN A 50 -0.54 -14.31 -14.03
N HIS A 51 -0.64 -13.40 -13.06
CA HIS A 51 0.43 -12.99 -12.16
C HIS A 51 0.29 -13.61 -10.76
N ASP A 52 -0.86 -14.25 -10.48
CA ASP A 52 -1.17 -14.96 -9.22
C ASP A 52 -0.90 -14.10 -7.97
N ASP A 53 -1.39 -12.86 -8.01
CA ASP A 53 -1.26 -11.90 -6.92
C ASP A 53 -2.63 -11.36 -6.47
N LEU A 54 -2.62 -10.54 -5.43
CA LEU A 54 -3.83 -9.97 -4.84
C LEU A 54 -4.66 -9.18 -5.86
N LEU A 55 -4.03 -8.47 -6.79
CA LEU A 55 -4.77 -7.69 -7.78
C LEU A 55 -5.50 -8.63 -8.75
N ASP A 56 -4.85 -9.71 -9.18
CA ASP A 56 -5.48 -10.74 -10.00
C ASP A 56 -6.63 -11.43 -9.24
N LEU A 57 -6.47 -11.71 -7.94
CA LEU A 57 -7.56 -12.24 -7.10
C LEU A 57 -8.76 -11.29 -7.08
N LEU A 58 -8.54 -9.98 -6.91
CA LEU A 58 -9.61 -8.98 -6.89
C LEU A 58 -10.27 -8.80 -8.26
N ILE A 59 -9.50 -8.83 -9.36
CA ILE A 59 -10.04 -8.75 -10.73
C ILE A 59 -10.97 -9.93 -11.04
N ASN A 60 -10.59 -11.12 -10.57
CA ASN A 60 -11.34 -12.36 -10.82
C ASN A 60 -12.46 -12.61 -9.80
N ALA A 61 -12.49 -11.85 -8.70
CA ALA A 61 -13.52 -11.97 -7.68
C ALA A 61 -14.92 -11.67 -8.26
N ARG A 62 -15.89 -12.48 -7.83
CA ARG A 62 -17.29 -12.36 -8.18
C ARG A 62 -18.11 -12.20 -6.91
N ASP A 63 -19.09 -11.32 -6.97
CA ASP A 63 -20.09 -11.16 -5.92
C ASP A 63 -20.99 -12.40 -5.84
N GLU A 64 -21.19 -12.97 -4.65
CA GLU A 64 -21.88 -14.25 -4.46
C GLU A 64 -23.38 -14.18 -4.79
N GLU A 65 -24.01 -13.02 -4.64
CA GLU A 65 -25.45 -12.84 -4.86
C GLU A 65 -25.76 -12.44 -6.32
N THR A 66 -24.90 -11.63 -6.93
CA THR A 66 -25.14 -11.00 -8.23
C THR A 66 -24.29 -11.55 -9.36
N ASP A 67 -23.26 -12.35 -9.06
CA ASP A 67 -22.25 -12.86 -10.01
C ASP A 67 -21.48 -11.75 -10.77
N GLN A 68 -21.52 -10.52 -10.24
CA GLN A 68 -20.86 -9.36 -10.85
C GLN A 68 -19.39 -9.28 -10.42
N SER A 69 -18.52 -8.90 -11.36
CA SER A 69 -17.13 -8.54 -11.07
C SER A 69 -17.02 -7.08 -10.64
N MET A 70 -15.97 -6.75 -9.87
CA MET A 70 -15.65 -5.36 -9.56
C MET A 70 -15.38 -4.53 -10.82
N ASN A 71 -15.96 -3.34 -10.88
CA ASN A 71 -15.56 -2.33 -11.86
C ASN A 71 -14.23 -1.67 -11.46
N ASP A 72 -13.61 -0.93 -12.38
CA ASP A 72 -12.29 -0.35 -12.14
C ASP A 72 -12.26 0.64 -10.98
N THR A 73 -13.35 1.34 -10.69
CA THR A 73 -13.43 2.26 -9.54
C THR A 73 -13.40 1.48 -8.23
N GLN A 74 -14.19 0.40 -8.14
CA GLN A 74 -14.19 -0.50 -6.98
C GLN A 74 -12.82 -1.14 -6.78
N LEU A 75 -12.19 -1.67 -7.84
CA LEU A 75 -10.83 -2.21 -7.76
C LEU A 75 -9.83 -1.18 -7.25
N ARG A 76 -9.89 0.05 -7.78
CA ARG A 76 -9.01 1.14 -7.35
C ARG A 76 -9.22 1.48 -5.87
N ASP A 77 -10.47 1.52 -5.41
CA ASP A 77 -10.83 1.81 -4.02
C ASP A 77 -10.40 0.69 -3.05
N GLU A 78 -10.44 -0.58 -3.47
CA GLU A 78 -9.91 -1.68 -2.66
C GLU A 78 -8.37 -1.68 -2.61
N VAL A 79 -7.71 -1.50 -3.76
CA VAL A 79 -6.24 -1.45 -3.85
C VAL A 79 -5.67 -0.35 -2.97
N ILE A 80 -6.24 0.87 -3.03
CA ILE A 80 -5.77 1.98 -2.18
C ILE A 80 -6.00 1.71 -0.70
N THR A 81 -7.11 1.05 -0.35
CA THR A 81 -7.46 0.71 1.03
C THR A 81 -6.44 -0.27 1.62
N ILE A 82 -6.18 -1.38 0.91
CA ILE A 82 -5.22 -2.40 1.35
C ILE A 82 -3.80 -1.83 1.40
N PHE A 83 -3.40 -1.09 0.36
CA PHE A 83 -2.07 -0.46 0.31
C PHE A 83 -1.88 0.50 1.49
N GLY A 84 -2.86 1.37 1.75
CA GLY A 84 -2.81 2.31 2.88
C GLY A 84 -2.68 1.60 4.23
N ALA A 85 -3.47 0.53 4.45
CA ALA A 85 -3.45 -0.23 5.69
C ALA A 85 -2.09 -0.92 5.96
N GLY A 86 -1.51 -1.54 4.92
CA GLY A 86 -0.26 -2.30 5.04
C GLY A 86 1.01 -1.44 5.02
N HIS A 87 0.99 -0.32 4.29
CA HIS A 87 2.18 0.50 4.07
C HIS A 87 2.65 1.19 5.35
N GLU A 88 1.76 1.94 6.03
CA GLU A 88 2.17 2.74 7.18
C GLU A 88 2.54 1.86 8.39
N THR A 89 1.78 0.80 8.64
CA THR A 89 2.01 -0.14 9.76
C THR A 89 3.31 -0.91 9.59
N THR A 90 3.57 -1.47 8.40
CA THR A 90 4.80 -2.22 8.10
C THR A 90 6.02 -1.30 8.08
N ALA A 91 5.93 -0.13 7.46
CA ALA A 91 7.04 0.83 7.44
C ALA A 91 7.44 1.30 8.85
N HIS A 92 6.44 1.55 9.71
CA HIS A 92 6.69 1.94 11.09
C HIS A 92 7.34 0.79 11.88
N THR A 93 6.80 -0.43 11.73
CA THR A 93 7.36 -1.63 12.36
C THR A 93 8.80 -1.86 11.94
N MET A 94 9.09 -1.78 10.64
CA MET A 94 10.43 -1.97 10.09
C MET A 94 11.41 -0.90 10.59
N THR A 95 10.95 0.35 10.66
CA THR A 95 11.75 1.47 11.20
C THR A 95 12.17 1.21 12.65
N TRP A 96 11.22 0.79 13.51
CA TRP A 96 11.52 0.44 14.89
C TRP A 96 12.38 -0.81 15.02
N ALA A 97 12.13 -1.84 14.20
CA ALA A 97 12.93 -3.06 14.18
C ALA A 97 14.40 -2.73 13.91
N TRP A 98 14.70 -1.95 12.87
CA TRP A 98 16.07 -1.54 12.55
C TRP A 98 16.67 -0.64 13.62
N TYR A 99 15.89 0.31 14.16
CA TYR A 99 16.33 1.15 15.25
C TYR A 99 16.75 0.29 16.46
N LEU A 100 15.90 -0.63 16.92
CA LEU A 100 16.20 -1.50 18.06
C LEU A 100 17.40 -2.40 17.79
N LEU A 101 17.51 -3.00 16.59
CA LEU A 101 18.68 -3.80 16.22
C LEU A 101 19.99 -2.98 16.24
N SER A 102 19.93 -1.67 15.94
CA SER A 102 21.10 -0.79 16.04
C SER A 102 21.53 -0.53 17.49
N GLN A 103 20.58 -0.54 18.43
CA GLN A 103 20.83 -0.30 19.85
C GLN A 103 21.20 -1.57 20.63
N HIS A 104 20.93 -2.76 20.06
CA HIS A 104 21.11 -4.07 20.70
C HIS A 104 21.99 -5.00 19.85
N PRO A 105 23.33 -4.84 19.86
CA PRO A 105 24.27 -5.61 19.03
C PRO A 105 24.16 -7.13 19.22
N GLU A 106 23.84 -7.59 20.43
CA GLU A 106 23.66 -9.00 20.77
C GLU A 106 22.44 -9.61 20.07
N VAL A 107 21.34 -8.86 19.96
CA VAL A 107 20.14 -9.29 19.23
C VAL A 107 20.40 -9.28 17.73
N ARG A 108 21.09 -8.25 17.24
CA ARG A 108 21.53 -8.20 15.84
C ARG A 108 22.42 -9.39 15.47
N GLN A 109 23.35 -9.78 16.34
CA GLN A 109 24.19 -10.96 16.09
C GLN A 109 23.35 -12.23 16.00
N ARG A 110 22.36 -12.40 16.89
CA ARG A 110 21.44 -13.55 16.83
C ARG A 110 20.64 -13.59 15.53
N LEU A 111 20.15 -12.45 15.05
CA LEU A 111 19.46 -12.33 13.77
C LEU A 111 20.36 -12.79 12.61
N HIS A 112 21.61 -12.31 12.55
CA HIS A 112 22.55 -12.74 11.51
C HIS A 112 22.85 -14.24 11.58
N ASN A 113 23.08 -14.78 12.78
CA ASN A 113 23.32 -16.21 12.95
C ASN A 113 22.14 -17.05 12.44
N GLU A 114 20.90 -16.66 12.71
CA GLU A 114 19.70 -17.35 12.21
C GLU A 114 19.63 -17.33 10.68
N VAL A 115 19.87 -16.16 10.07
CA VAL A 115 19.91 -16.03 8.61
C VAL A 115 20.99 -16.92 8.00
N ASP A 116 22.20 -16.93 8.57
CA ASP A 116 23.31 -17.76 8.10
C ASP A 116 23.00 -19.26 8.24
N GLU A 117 22.40 -19.67 9.36
CA GLU A 117 22.05 -21.06 9.64
C GLU A 117 20.94 -21.60 8.73
N VAL A 118 19.88 -20.80 8.50
CA VAL A 118 18.72 -21.22 7.70
C VAL A 118 19.03 -21.16 6.20
N LEU A 119 19.66 -20.07 5.75
CA LEU A 119 19.92 -19.86 4.33
C LEU A 119 21.18 -20.59 3.86
N GLN A 120 22.20 -20.74 4.71
CA GLN A 120 23.47 -21.39 4.36
C GLN A 120 24.08 -20.81 3.07
N GLY A 121 24.02 -19.47 2.93
CA GLY A 121 24.51 -18.75 1.76
C GLY A 121 23.60 -18.78 0.52
N ARG A 122 22.42 -19.40 0.59
CA ARG A 122 21.41 -19.35 -0.49
C ARG A 122 20.66 -18.03 -0.49
N THR A 123 20.24 -17.57 -1.66
CA THR A 123 19.26 -16.49 -1.78
C THR A 123 17.89 -16.99 -1.27
N PRO A 124 17.17 -16.22 -0.44
CA PRO A 124 15.80 -16.54 -0.07
C PRO A 124 14.92 -16.68 -1.32
N ASN A 125 14.08 -17.72 -1.35
CA ASN A 125 12.99 -17.86 -2.29
C ASN A 125 11.65 -17.57 -1.60
N LEU A 126 10.65 -17.18 -2.39
CA LEU A 126 9.25 -17.11 -1.98
C LEU A 126 8.61 -18.50 -2.06
#